data_AF-A0A2E3RG06-F1
#
_entry.id   AF-A0A2E3RG06-F1
#
_cell.length_a   1.000
_cell.length_b   1.000
_cell.length_c   1.000
_cell.angle_alpha   90.00
_cell.angle_beta   90.00
_cell.angle_gamma   90.00
#
_symmetry.space_group_name_H-M   'P 1'
#
loop_
_entity.id
_entity.type
_entity.pdbx_description
1 polymer ?
#
loop_
_entity_poly.entity_id
_entity_poly.type
_entity_poly.pdbx_seq_one_letter_code
_entity_poly.pdbx_strand_id
1 'polypeptide(L)'
;MQATRRWMDPNGDGNPEDGIDGWRLDVANEVPNQFWRDWNNMVRQINPEAYTVAEFWSDAGDYLRDCGFSATMNYHGFAMPAKAFLFDQRVGARDFGIMIEQRMHEHPHDVRYAMQNLFDSHDTPRAGSMIVNGAFDKNLDYLNREDFDYDKSERSSPRFYENYDISRLTETQKQILRLATLFQMTSVGAPMIYYGTEVGMIGADDPDDRMPMLWQDIDYENLTKGPRGKPAKGNKLTKIDSKMLDYFRSAIAIRNQYPALRRGSFKILGTHDHHQLIAYTRELGQEQLVVLLNRSPSTRTMKIPLGERGLPSNGKLQPIFASNSKPETLRSKKTANDWILGIPARTGGVWKVISE
;
A
#
# COMPACT_ATOMS: atom_id res chain seq x y z
N MET A 1 -18.72 4.03 -25.85
CA MET A 1 -20.09 3.64 -25.42
C MET A 1 -20.45 2.20 -25.75
N GLN A 2 -20.46 1.76 -27.03
CA GLN A 2 -20.85 0.38 -27.38
C GLN A 2 -19.96 -0.71 -26.74
N ALA A 3 -18.64 -0.51 -26.74
CA ALA A 3 -17.71 -1.42 -26.05
C ALA A 3 -18.07 -1.57 -24.56
N THR A 4 -18.38 -0.46 -23.88
CA THR A 4 -18.80 -0.47 -22.47
C THR A 4 -20.05 -1.29 -22.24
N ARG A 5 -21.10 -1.09 -23.05
CA ARG A 5 -22.34 -1.88 -22.96
C ARG A 5 -22.09 -3.36 -23.16
N ARG A 6 -21.29 -3.73 -24.17
CA ARG A 6 -20.94 -5.13 -24.45
C ARG A 6 -20.32 -5.87 -23.25
N TRP A 7 -19.56 -5.17 -22.40
CA TRP A 7 -18.91 -5.80 -21.24
C TRP A 7 -19.71 -5.67 -19.95
N MET A 8 -20.56 -4.66 -19.82
CA MET A 8 -21.37 -4.42 -18.62
C MET A 8 -22.76 -5.05 -18.68
N ASP A 9 -23.24 -5.37 -19.88
CA ASP A 9 -24.51 -6.07 -20.15
C ASP A 9 -24.31 -6.90 -21.43
N PRO A 10 -23.60 -8.06 -21.33
CA PRO A 10 -23.17 -8.82 -22.49
C PRO A 10 -24.31 -9.42 -23.31
N ASN A 11 -25.47 -9.68 -22.68
CA ASN A 11 -26.62 -10.29 -23.32
C ASN A 11 -27.69 -9.26 -23.76
N GLY A 12 -27.61 -8.01 -23.27
CA GLY A 12 -28.49 -6.91 -23.63
C GLY A 12 -29.86 -6.94 -22.95
N ASP A 13 -30.02 -7.67 -21.85
CA ASP A 13 -31.29 -7.81 -21.12
C ASP A 13 -31.52 -6.70 -20.08
N GLY A 14 -30.52 -5.83 -19.86
CA GLY A 14 -30.56 -4.74 -18.89
C GLY A 14 -30.24 -5.14 -17.45
N ASN A 15 -29.88 -6.40 -17.20
CA ASN A 15 -29.37 -6.89 -15.92
C ASN A 15 -27.84 -6.90 -15.92
N PRO A 16 -27.16 -6.07 -15.09
CA PRO A 16 -25.70 -6.01 -15.09
C PRO A 16 -25.00 -7.16 -14.36
N GLU A 17 -25.73 -8.11 -13.75
CA GLU A 17 -25.16 -9.20 -12.94
C GLU A 17 -24.22 -10.16 -13.71
N ASP A 18 -24.42 -10.30 -15.02
CA ASP A 18 -23.55 -11.12 -15.90
C ASP A 18 -22.43 -10.30 -16.57
N GLY A 19 -22.38 -9.00 -16.31
CA GLY A 19 -21.35 -8.08 -16.77
C GLY A 19 -20.20 -7.90 -15.78
N ILE A 20 -19.26 -7.02 -16.13
CA ILE A 20 -18.16 -6.64 -15.24
C ILE A 20 -18.60 -5.62 -14.18
N ASP A 21 -17.96 -5.67 -13.01
CA ASP A 21 -18.27 -4.79 -11.88
C ASP A 21 -17.64 -3.39 -11.97
N GLY A 22 -16.81 -3.11 -12.98
CA GLY A 22 -16.08 -1.85 -13.03
C GLY A 22 -15.06 -1.72 -14.14
N TRP A 23 -14.40 -0.57 -14.17
CA TRP A 23 -13.44 -0.17 -15.19
C TRP A 23 -12.23 0.51 -14.55
N ARG A 24 -11.02 0.05 -14.93
CA ARG A 24 -9.78 0.82 -14.81
C ARG A 24 -9.55 1.58 -16.09
N LEU A 25 -9.35 2.89 -15.99
CA LEU A 25 -9.27 3.81 -17.12
C LEU A 25 -7.81 4.17 -17.38
N ASP A 26 -7.26 3.60 -18.44
CA ASP A 26 -5.89 3.83 -18.91
C ASP A 26 -5.71 5.27 -19.39
N VAL A 27 -4.59 5.89 -18.98
CA VAL A 27 -4.16 7.25 -19.37
C VAL A 27 -5.33 8.25 -19.36
N ALA A 28 -6.15 8.19 -18.31
CA ALA A 28 -7.44 8.87 -18.27
C ALA A 28 -7.30 10.40 -18.38
N ASN A 29 -6.17 10.94 -17.94
CA ASN A 29 -5.82 12.36 -18.01
C ASN A 29 -5.56 12.89 -19.43
N GLU A 30 -5.39 12.04 -20.44
CA GLU A 30 -5.23 12.46 -21.84
C GLU A 30 -6.55 12.59 -22.60
N VAL A 31 -7.67 12.21 -21.99
CA VAL A 31 -9.02 12.31 -22.58
C VAL A 31 -9.80 13.43 -21.88
N PRO A 32 -10.56 14.27 -22.61
CA PRO A 32 -11.25 15.42 -22.02
C PRO A 32 -12.24 15.04 -20.89
N ASN A 33 -12.23 15.81 -19.79
CA ASN A 33 -13.11 15.56 -18.62
C ASN A 33 -14.60 15.46 -19.00
N GLN A 34 -15.07 16.23 -19.98
CA GLN A 34 -16.46 16.18 -20.42
C GLN A 34 -16.84 14.81 -21.00
N PHE A 35 -15.95 14.19 -21.78
CA PHE A 35 -16.16 12.83 -22.27
C PHE A 35 -16.30 11.86 -21.11
N TRP A 36 -15.41 11.96 -20.11
CA TRP A 36 -15.44 11.07 -18.95
C TRP A 36 -16.67 11.22 -18.08
N ARG A 37 -17.13 12.45 -17.88
CA ARG A 37 -18.38 12.73 -17.19
C ARG A 37 -19.56 12.06 -17.88
N ASP A 38 -19.68 12.22 -19.20
CA ASP A 38 -20.77 11.63 -19.98
C ASP A 38 -20.67 10.09 -20.01
N TRP A 39 -19.46 9.56 -20.14
CA TRP A 39 -19.19 8.12 -20.10
C TRP A 39 -19.52 7.50 -18.74
N ASN A 40 -19.08 8.13 -17.64
CA ASN A 40 -19.32 7.63 -16.29
C ASN A 40 -20.81 7.71 -15.93
N ASN A 41 -21.53 8.76 -16.36
CA ASN A 41 -22.99 8.83 -16.23
C ASN A 41 -23.67 7.66 -16.94
N MET A 42 -23.24 7.30 -18.15
CA MET A 42 -23.76 6.13 -18.87
C MET A 42 -23.43 4.82 -18.14
N VAL A 43 -22.21 4.66 -17.62
CA VAL A 43 -21.81 3.50 -16.81
C VAL A 43 -22.74 3.33 -15.60
N ARG A 44 -23.00 4.41 -14.87
CA ARG A 44 -23.90 4.41 -13.70
C ARG A 44 -25.36 4.13 -14.04
N GLN A 45 -25.81 4.47 -15.26
CA GLN A 45 -27.14 4.10 -15.74
C GLN A 45 -27.27 2.59 -16.00
N ILE A 46 -26.18 1.92 -16.39
CA ILE A 46 -26.15 0.47 -16.62
C ILE A 46 -26.03 -0.26 -15.27
N ASN A 47 -25.05 0.14 -14.46
CA ASN A 47 -24.82 -0.41 -13.13
C ASN A 47 -24.44 0.73 -12.16
N PRO A 48 -25.34 1.15 -11.26
CA PRO A 48 -25.06 2.17 -10.25
C PRO A 48 -23.89 1.82 -9.32
N GLU A 49 -23.62 0.53 -9.10
CA GLU A 49 -22.56 0.01 -8.22
C GLU A 49 -21.20 -0.12 -8.94
N ALA A 50 -21.13 0.17 -10.25
CA ALA A 50 -19.90 -0.03 -11.03
C ALA A 50 -18.71 0.76 -10.46
N TYR A 51 -17.59 0.11 -10.23
CA TYR A 51 -16.38 0.76 -9.73
C TYR A 51 -15.58 1.38 -10.88
N THR A 52 -15.47 2.71 -10.93
CA THR A 52 -14.67 3.42 -11.96
C THR A 52 -13.41 4.01 -11.35
N VAL A 53 -12.26 3.48 -11.74
CA VAL A 53 -10.94 3.89 -11.23
C VAL A 53 -10.08 4.45 -12.35
N ALA A 54 -9.69 5.71 -12.22
CA ALA A 54 -8.78 6.34 -13.18
C ALA A 54 -7.33 5.95 -12.91
N GLU A 55 -6.54 5.80 -13.96
CA GLU A 55 -5.10 5.97 -13.85
C GLU A 55 -4.79 7.47 -13.77
N PHE A 56 -4.36 7.91 -12.59
CA PHE A 56 -3.93 9.29 -12.35
C PHE A 56 -2.88 9.30 -11.24
N TRP A 57 -1.68 9.78 -11.56
CA TRP A 57 -0.50 9.61 -10.69
C TRP A 57 -0.29 10.74 -9.69
N SER A 58 -0.75 11.95 -10.02
CA SER A 58 -0.69 13.16 -9.20
C SER A 58 -1.99 13.38 -8.40
N ASP A 59 -2.15 14.52 -7.73
CA ASP A 59 -3.40 14.89 -7.07
C ASP A 59 -4.56 14.86 -8.06
N ALA A 60 -5.53 13.98 -7.80
CA ALA A 60 -6.70 13.74 -8.63
C ALA A 60 -7.98 14.36 -8.06
N GLY A 61 -7.90 15.21 -7.03
CA GLY A 61 -9.06 15.74 -6.30
C GLY A 61 -10.10 16.41 -7.19
N ASP A 62 -9.68 17.41 -7.98
CA ASP A 62 -10.56 18.09 -8.94
C ASP A 62 -10.98 17.17 -10.08
N TYR A 63 -10.06 16.35 -10.59
CA TYR A 63 -10.31 15.44 -11.70
C TYR A 63 -11.41 14.42 -11.38
N LEU A 64 -11.37 13.79 -10.19
CA LEU A 64 -12.39 12.84 -9.75
C LEU A 64 -13.75 13.52 -9.57
N ARG A 65 -13.79 14.74 -9.02
CA ARG A 65 -15.03 15.53 -8.90
C ARG A 65 -15.62 15.85 -10.26
N ASP A 66 -14.79 16.30 -11.20
CA ASP A 66 -15.24 16.71 -12.52
C ASP A 66 -15.77 15.56 -13.37
N CYS A 67 -15.12 14.39 -13.29
CA CYS A 67 -15.46 13.20 -14.07
C CYS A 67 -16.49 12.30 -13.38
N GLY A 68 -16.65 12.43 -12.05
CA GLY A 68 -17.56 11.61 -11.25
C GLY A 68 -17.08 10.18 -10.97
N PHE A 69 -15.78 9.92 -11.10
CA PHE A 69 -15.22 8.58 -10.89
C PHE A 69 -15.24 8.16 -9.41
N SER A 70 -15.26 6.84 -9.17
CA SER A 70 -15.18 6.29 -7.81
C SER A 70 -13.84 6.60 -7.14
N ALA A 71 -12.73 6.53 -7.90
CA ALA A 71 -11.38 6.54 -7.34
C ALA A 71 -10.31 6.80 -8.41
N THR A 72 -9.05 6.94 -7.97
CA THR A 72 -7.85 6.76 -8.80
C THR A 72 -6.96 5.64 -8.25
N MET A 73 -6.06 5.12 -9.08
CA MET A 73 -4.85 4.42 -8.66
C MET A 73 -4.06 5.36 -7.74
N ASN A 74 -3.98 5.03 -6.45
CA ASN A 74 -3.57 5.98 -5.42
C ASN A 74 -2.04 6.10 -5.29
N TYR A 75 -1.38 6.48 -6.37
CA TYR A 75 0.06 6.75 -6.38
C TYR A 75 0.42 7.96 -5.51
N HIS A 76 -0.30 9.08 -5.71
CA HIS A 76 -0.08 10.32 -4.99
C HIS A 76 -0.30 10.20 -3.48
N GLY A 77 -1.50 9.77 -3.07
CA GLY A 77 -1.92 9.82 -1.67
C GLY A 77 -1.46 8.64 -0.82
N PHE A 78 -1.05 7.53 -1.44
CA PHE A 78 -0.64 6.32 -0.72
C PHE A 78 0.75 5.84 -1.12
N ALA A 79 0.96 5.51 -2.39
CA ALA A 79 2.13 4.75 -2.83
C ALA A 79 3.44 5.53 -2.64
N MET A 80 3.50 6.77 -3.14
CA MET A 80 4.67 7.64 -3.11
C MET A 80 5.12 7.98 -1.67
N PRO A 81 4.27 8.50 -0.76
CA PRO A 81 4.67 8.74 0.63
C PRO A 81 5.10 7.46 1.36
N ALA A 82 4.42 6.34 1.09
CA ALA A 82 4.71 5.08 1.75
C ALA A 82 6.06 4.50 1.31
N LYS A 83 6.41 4.58 0.01
CA LYS A 83 7.75 4.26 -0.48
C LYS A 83 8.82 5.11 0.21
N ALA A 84 8.63 6.43 0.23
CA ALA A 84 9.63 7.35 0.78
C ALA A 84 9.95 7.10 2.27
N PHE A 85 8.95 6.72 3.07
CA PHE A 85 9.13 6.37 4.48
C PHE A 85 9.54 4.91 4.70
N LEU A 86 8.78 3.95 4.16
CA LEU A 86 8.93 2.53 4.48
C LEU A 86 10.06 1.88 3.68
N PHE A 87 10.21 2.21 2.40
CA PHE A 87 11.22 1.56 1.55
C PHE A 87 12.54 2.32 1.66
N ASP A 88 12.49 3.63 1.41
CA ASP A 88 13.70 4.45 1.25
C ASP A 88 14.25 4.98 2.58
N GLN A 89 13.39 5.14 3.60
CA GLN A 89 13.70 5.83 4.85
C GLN A 89 14.32 7.22 4.67
N ARG A 90 13.84 7.95 3.65
CA ARG A 90 14.31 9.31 3.33
C ARG A 90 13.38 10.40 3.85
N VAL A 91 12.17 10.02 4.22
CA VAL A 91 11.17 10.87 4.86
C VAL A 91 11.03 10.49 6.32
N GLY A 92 10.94 11.49 7.21
CA GLY A 92 10.70 11.28 8.64
C GLY A 92 9.28 10.79 8.91
N ALA A 93 9.07 10.12 10.05
CA ALA A 93 7.75 9.62 10.42
C ALA A 93 6.70 10.74 10.55
N ARG A 94 7.10 11.93 11.01
CA ARG A 94 6.25 13.13 11.09
C ARG A 94 5.80 13.58 9.71
N ASP A 95 6.73 13.80 8.79
CA ASP A 95 6.42 14.29 7.45
C ASP A 95 5.60 13.25 6.67
N PHE A 96 5.90 11.95 6.86
CA PHE A 96 5.08 10.86 6.34
C PHE A 96 3.64 10.90 6.86
N GLY A 97 3.45 11.04 8.19
CA GLY A 97 2.12 11.14 8.79
C GLY A 97 1.34 12.34 8.27
N ILE A 98 2.00 13.50 8.15
CA ILE A 98 1.41 14.72 7.57
C ILE A 98 0.99 14.48 6.11
N MET A 99 1.86 13.91 5.27
CA MET A 99 1.55 13.67 3.86
C MET A 99 0.37 12.71 3.67
N ILE A 100 0.36 11.58 4.39
CA ILE A 100 -0.76 10.62 4.28
C ILE A 100 -2.07 11.25 4.74
N GLU A 101 -2.08 11.99 5.86
CA GLU A 101 -3.29 12.66 6.31
C GLU A 101 -3.73 13.75 5.32
N GLN A 102 -2.84 14.63 4.89
CA GLN A 102 -3.18 15.72 3.97
C GLN A 102 -3.70 15.22 2.63
N ARG A 103 -2.96 14.31 1.98
CA ARG A 103 -3.32 13.78 0.66
C ARG A 103 -4.59 12.93 0.68
N MET A 104 -4.82 12.21 1.77
CA MET A 104 -6.12 11.56 1.99
C MET A 104 -7.26 12.60 2.09
N HIS A 105 -7.01 13.77 2.69
CA HIS A 105 -8.03 14.80 2.88
C HIS A 105 -8.34 15.66 1.64
N GLU A 106 -7.56 15.55 0.57
CA GLU A 106 -7.83 16.18 -0.75
C GLU A 106 -9.12 15.62 -1.41
N HIS A 107 -9.56 14.44 -0.97
CA HIS A 107 -10.75 13.77 -1.48
C HIS A 107 -11.92 13.85 -0.48
N PRO A 108 -13.19 13.82 -0.95
CA PRO A 108 -14.36 13.64 -0.09
C PRO A 108 -14.34 12.30 0.68
N HIS A 109 -15.12 12.21 1.77
CA HIS A 109 -15.09 11.06 2.68
C HIS A 109 -15.32 9.72 1.95
N ASP A 110 -16.36 9.61 1.13
CA ASP A 110 -16.72 8.43 0.35
C ASP A 110 -15.64 8.01 -0.66
N VAL A 111 -15.07 8.98 -1.40
CA VAL A 111 -14.00 8.73 -2.39
C VAL A 111 -12.75 8.13 -1.71
N ARG A 112 -12.36 8.63 -0.53
CA ARG A 112 -11.17 8.15 0.20
C ARG A 112 -11.17 6.64 0.42
N TYR A 113 -12.33 6.04 0.74
CA TYR A 113 -12.41 4.60 1.01
C TYR A 113 -12.41 3.75 -0.25
N ALA A 114 -12.66 4.37 -1.42
CA ALA A 114 -12.63 3.71 -2.72
C ALA A 114 -11.24 3.77 -3.38
N MET A 115 -10.37 4.72 -3.00
CA MET A 115 -9.01 4.89 -3.57
C MET A 115 -8.23 3.58 -3.65
N GLN A 116 -7.69 3.25 -4.82
CA GLN A 116 -6.99 1.98 -5.04
C GLN A 116 -5.54 2.08 -4.54
N ASN A 117 -5.29 1.61 -3.32
CA ASN A 117 -3.97 1.68 -2.68
C ASN A 117 -3.06 0.55 -3.17
N LEU A 118 -2.03 0.89 -3.93
CA LEU A 118 -1.04 -0.04 -4.49
C LEU A 118 0.39 0.35 -4.09
N PHE A 119 1.32 -0.61 -4.10
CA PHE A 119 2.76 -0.36 -3.97
C PHE A 119 3.51 -0.57 -5.28
N ASP A 120 2.94 -1.33 -6.19
CA ASP A 120 3.51 -1.60 -7.48
C ASP A 120 2.38 -1.94 -8.46
N SER A 121 2.71 -1.84 -9.72
CA SER A 121 1.86 -2.19 -10.85
C SER A 121 2.75 -2.66 -12.00
N HIS A 122 2.14 -2.83 -13.16
CA HIS A 122 2.83 -3.07 -14.42
C HIS A 122 3.56 -1.85 -15.01
N ASP A 123 3.55 -0.68 -14.37
CA ASP A 123 4.24 0.53 -14.86
C ASP A 123 5.25 1.03 -13.83
N THR A 124 5.72 0.15 -12.95
CA THR A 124 6.60 0.53 -11.84
C THR A 124 7.49 -0.64 -11.49
N PRO A 125 8.69 -0.42 -10.94
CA PRO A 125 9.44 -1.50 -10.32
C PRO A 125 8.61 -2.23 -9.27
N ARG A 126 8.86 -3.54 -9.12
CA ARG A 126 8.22 -4.32 -8.05
C ARG A 126 8.54 -3.70 -6.68
N ALA A 127 7.59 -3.72 -5.76
CA ALA A 127 7.76 -3.22 -4.39
C ALA A 127 8.97 -3.87 -3.71
N GLY A 128 9.21 -5.16 -3.98
CA GLY A 128 10.41 -5.86 -3.53
C GLY A 128 11.70 -5.21 -4.06
N SER A 129 11.76 -4.91 -5.35
CA SER A 129 12.92 -4.22 -5.95
C SER A 129 13.05 -2.79 -5.46
N MET A 130 11.96 -2.05 -5.23
CA MET A 130 12.02 -0.75 -4.56
C MET A 130 12.62 -0.87 -3.15
N ILE A 131 12.27 -1.90 -2.36
CA ILE A 131 12.85 -2.13 -1.03
C ILE A 131 14.34 -2.48 -1.10
N VAL A 132 14.75 -3.29 -2.07
CA VAL A 132 16.18 -3.56 -2.32
C VAL A 132 16.92 -2.27 -2.62
N ASN A 133 16.27 -1.39 -3.40
CA ASN A 133 16.87 -0.17 -3.90
C ASN A 133 16.70 1.08 -3.01
N GLY A 134 15.85 1.03 -1.98
CA GLY A 134 15.57 2.21 -1.15
C GLY A 134 16.78 2.75 -0.38
N ALA A 135 17.77 1.90 -0.13
CA ALA A 135 19.02 2.24 0.55
C ALA A 135 20.23 2.44 -0.39
N PHE A 136 20.03 2.47 -1.71
CA PHE A 136 21.09 2.23 -2.69
C PHE A 136 22.27 3.19 -2.65
N ASP A 137 21.99 4.47 -2.45
CA ASP A 137 23.04 5.46 -2.24
C ASP A 137 22.47 6.60 -1.41
N LYS A 138 22.85 6.65 -0.13
CA LYS A 138 22.42 7.73 0.78
C LYS A 138 22.91 9.10 0.35
N ASN A 139 23.87 9.18 -0.58
CA ASN A 139 24.43 10.44 -1.09
C ASN A 139 23.73 10.91 -2.36
N LEU A 140 22.92 10.07 -3.01
CA LEU A 140 22.12 10.48 -4.17
C LEU A 140 20.78 10.97 -3.69
N ASP A 141 20.46 12.22 -3.96
CA ASP A 141 19.12 12.77 -3.76
C ASP A 141 18.14 12.22 -4.81
N TYR A 142 16.84 12.35 -4.55
CA TYR A 142 15.83 12.07 -5.57
C TYR A 142 16.03 13.00 -6.77
N LEU A 143 15.86 12.48 -7.99
CA LEU A 143 15.83 13.31 -9.20
C LEU A 143 14.58 14.19 -9.20
N ASN A 144 13.46 13.65 -8.73
CA ASN A 144 12.24 14.37 -8.45
C ASN A 144 11.77 14.12 -7.01
N ARG A 145 11.81 15.17 -6.18
CA ARG A 145 11.39 15.10 -4.77
C ARG A 145 9.87 15.05 -4.59
N GLU A 146 9.09 15.43 -5.60
CA GLU A 146 7.62 15.44 -5.50
C GLU A 146 7.02 14.03 -5.55
N ASP A 147 7.60 13.16 -6.40
CA ASP A 147 7.18 11.78 -6.59
C ASP A 147 8.15 10.74 -5.96
N PHE A 148 9.26 11.18 -5.39
CA PHE A 148 10.27 10.32 -4.76
C PHE A 148 10.87 9.28 -5.72
N ASP A 149 11.04 9.66 -6.99
CA ASP A 149 11.48 8.78 -8.07
C ASP A 149 10.67 7.48 -8.13
N TYR A 150 9.34 7.58 -7.98
CA TYR A 150 8.45 6.40 -7.95
C TYR A 150 8.54 5.57 -9.23
N ASP A 151 8.51 6.29 -10.35
CA ASP A 151 8.68 5.81 -11.70
C ASP A 151 9.62 6.79 -12.43
N LYS A 152 10.91 6.44 -12.44
CA LYS A 152 12.01 7.20 -13.04
C LYS A 152 13.02 6.22 -13.60
N SER A 153 12.89 5.93 -14.89
CA SER A 153 13.71 4.97 -15.65
C SER A 153 15.22 5.07 -15.35
N GLU A 154 15.72 6.29 -15.15
CA GLU A 154 17.11 6.64 -14.84
C GLU A 154 17.60 6.09 -13.49
N ARG A 155 16.68 5.67 -12.62
CA ARG A 155 16.92 5.17 -11.27
C ARG A 155 16.26 3.83 -10.97
N SER A 156 15.35 3.36 -11.82
CA SER A 156 14.47 2.24 -11.56
C SER A 156 14.84 0.96 -12.32
N SER A 157 15.88 0.99 -13.16
CA SER A 157 16.25 -0.14 -14.02
C SER A 157 17.75 -0.31 -14.23
N PRO A 158 18.28 -1.55 -14.27
CA PRO A 158 19.68 -1.81 -14.62
C PRO A 158 20.01 -1.46 -16.08
N ARG A 159 18.99 -1.09 -16.88
CA ARG A 159 19.15 -0.51 -18.23
C ARG A 159 19.88 0.83 -18.18
N PHE A 160 19.44 1.71 -17.30
CA PHE A 160 19.91 3.10 -17.23
C PHE A 160 20.79 3.33 -16.00
N TYR A 161 20.60 2.54 -14.95
CA TYR A 161 21.38 2.61 -13.72
C TYR A 161 22.03 1.27 -13.41
N GLU A 162 23.30 1.11 -13.77
CA GLU A 162 24.03 -0.18 -13.69
C GLU A 162 24.04 -0.82 -12.29
N ASN A 163 23.89 -0.01 -11.25
CA ASN A 163 23.89 -0.49 -9.88
C ASN A 163 22.53 -1.07 -9.46
N TYR A 164 21.41 -0.73 -10.12
CA TYR A 164 20.07 -1.16 -9.71
C TYR A 164 20.01 -2.67 -9.47
N ASP A 165 19.68 -3.07 -8.24
CA ASP A 165 19.72 -4.47 -7.84
C ASP A 165 18.34 -5.10 -7.88
N ILE A 166 18.26 -6.14 -8.70
CA ILE A 166 17.10 -7.01 -8.83
C ILE A 166 17.37 -8.33 -8.10
N SER A 167 18.01 -8.33 -6.93
CA SER A 167 18.22 -9.55 -6.14
C SER A 167 16.99 -9.91 -5.33
N ARG A 168 16.87 -11.20 -4.95
CA ARG A 168 15.81 -11.63 -4.04
C ARG A 168 15.93 -10.93 -2.69
N LEU A 169 14.78 -10.68 -2.07
CA LEU A 169 14.70 -10.07 -0.75
C LEU A 169 15.45 -10.90 0.30
N THR A 170 16.38 -10.24 1.00
CA THR A 170 16.91 -10.72 2.29
C THR A 170 15.80 -10.73 3.34
N GLU A 171 16.00 -11.45 4.44
CA GLU A 171 15.01 -11.50 5.53
C GLU A 171 14.68 -10.10 6.09
N THR A 172 15.66 -9.20 6.16
CA THR A 172 15.43 -7.80 6.56
C THR A 172 14.51 -7.06 5.58
N GLN A 173 14.69 -7.27 4.27
CA GLN A 173 13.86 -6.64 3.23
C GLN A 173 12.46 -7.26 3.20
N LYS A 174 12.33 -8.56 3.45
CA LYS A 174 11.03 -9.21 3.68
C LYS A 174 10.30 -8.64 4.89
N GLN A 175 11.02 -8.31 5.97
CA GLN A 175 10.39 -7.64 7.12
C GLN A 175 9.80 -6.27 6.76
N ILE A 176 10.48 -5.53 5.88
CA ILE A 176 10.00 -4.23 5.37
C ILE A 176 8.76 -4.42 4.51
N LEU A 177 8.76 -5.40 3.58
CA LEU A 177 7.58 -5.71 2.78
C LEU A 177 6.39 -6.07 3.67
N ARG A 178 6.59 -6.93 4.68
CA ARG A 178 5.53 -7.27 5.64
C ARG A 178 5.01 -6.06 6.40
N LEU A 179 5.90 -5.16 6.83
CA LEU A 179 5.52 -3.91 7.50
C LEU A 179 4.68 -3.01 6.59
N ALA A 180 5.06 -2.89 5.33
CA ALA A 180 4.35 -2.09 4.34
C ALA A 180 2.99 -2.69 3.96
N THR A 181 2.92 -4.00 3.77
CA THR A 181 1.65 -4.71 3.59
C THR A 181 0.73 -4.52 4.81
N LEU A 182 1.25 -4.51 6.05
CA LEU A 182 0.42 -4.19 7.20
C LEU A 182 -0.16 -2.78 7.05
N PHE A 183 0.68 -1.79 6.77
CA PHE A 183 0.24 -0.41 6.55
C PHE A 183 -0.84 -0.32 5.46
N GLN A 184 -0.67 -1.02 4.33
CA GLN A 184 -1.68 -1.09 3.26
C GLN A 184 -3.01 -1.67 3.76
N MET A 185 -2.95 -2.79 4.50
CA MET A 185 -4.14 -3.48 5.02
C MET A 185 -4.83 -2.73 6.16
N THR A 186 -4.14 -1.80 6.82
CA THR A 186 -4.68 -0.98 7.92
C THR A 186 -4.85 0.49 7.56
N SER A 187 -4.69 0.87 6.28
CA SER A 187 -4.97 2.22 5.77
C SER A 187 -6.40 2.36 5.24
N VAL A 188 -6.84 3.61 5.06
CA VAL A 188 -8.07 3.99 4.35
C VAL A 188 -7.87 3.82 2.85
N GLY A 189 -8.89 3.32 2.14
CA GLY A 189 -8.83 2.98 0.71
C GLY A 189 -8.99 1.48 0.47
N ALA A 190 -8.96 1.07 -0.79
CA ALA A 190 -9.07 -0.31 -1.27
C ALA A 190 -7.68 -0.86 -1.63
N PRO A 191 -7.09 -1.79 -0.83
CA PRO A 191 -5.80 -2.40 -1.15
C PRO A 191 -5.83 -3.15 -2.48
N MET A 192 -4.87 -2.85 -3.35
CA MET A 192 -4.54 -3.62 -4.55
C MET A 192 -3.19 -4.30 -4.35
N ILE A 193 -3.13 -5.59 -4.66
CA ILE A 193 -1.90 -6.37 -4.70
C ILE A 193 -1.60 -6.66 -6.17
N TYR A 194 -0.42 -6.24 -6.65
CA TYR A 194 0.05 -6.62 -7.97
C TYR A 194 0.54 -8.07 -7.92
N TYR A 195 0.12 -8.89 -8.89
CA TYR A 195 0.34 -10.34 -8.87
C TYR A 195 1.82 -10.65 -8.65
N GLY A 196 2.15 -11.54 -7.74
CA GLY A 196 3.54 -11.92 -7.48
C GLY A 196 4.17 -11.19 -6.29
N THR A 197 3.69 -10.01 -5.92
CA THR A 197 4.22 -9.25 -4.77
C THR A 197 4.02 -10.04 -3.47
N GLU A 198 2.90 -10.75 -3.34
CA GLU A 198 2.56 -11.63 -2.22
C GLU A 198 3.44 -12.88 -2.12
N VAL A 199 4.11 -13.27 -3.20
CA VAL A 199 5.08 -14.39 -3.22
C VAL A 199 6.53 -13.92 -3.31
N GLY A 200 6.77 -12.62 -3.14
CA GLY A 200 8.10 -12.03 -3.12
C GLY A 200 8.77 -11.97 -4.50
N MET A 201 7.99 -11.82 -5.57
CA MET A 201 8.53 -11.46 -6.88
C MET A 201 9.21 -10.08 -6.80
N ILE A 202 10.23 -9.95 -7.62
CA ILE A 202 11.08 -8.77 -7.79
C ILE A 202 11.18 -8.51 -9.29
N GLY A 203 11.58 -7.31 -9.67
CA GLY A 203 11.63 -6.87 -11.05
C GLY A 203 11.93 -5.38 -11.07
N ALA A 204 12.83 -4.98 -11.98
CA ALA A 204 13.03 -3.58 -12.28
C ALA A 204 11.76 -3.00 -12.97
N ASP A 205 11.88 -1.78 -13.44
CA ASP A 205 10.85 -1.14 -14.27
C ASP A 205 10.54 -1.89 -15.58
N ASP A 206 9.52 -1.42 -16.31
CA ASP A 206 8.97 -2.05 -17.52
C ASP A 206 10.07 -2.55 -18.48
N PRO A 207 10.00 -3.82 -18.92
CA PRO A 207 9.02 -4.87 -18.67
C PRO A 207 9.45 -5.90 -17.62
N ASP A 208 10.49 -5.63 -16.83
CA ASP A 208 10.98 -6.61 -15.85
C ASP A 208 9.98 -6.82 -14.69
N ASP A 209 9.09 -5.85 -14.48
CA ASP A 209 7.93 -5.92 -13.58
C ASP A 209 6.79 -6.83 -14.10
N ARG A 210 6.82 -7.23 -15.38
CA ARG A 210 5.79 -8.05 -16.05
C ARG A 210 6.22 -9.50 -16.26
N MET A 211 7.18 -10.00 -15.47
CA MET A 211 7.60 -11.40 -15.53
C MET A 211 6.44 -12.38 -15.28
N PRO A 212 6.45 -13.58 -15.91
CA PRO A 212 5.45 -14.61 -15.63
C PRO A 212 5.32 -14.91 -14.13
N MET A 213 4.09 -15.16 -13.68
CA MET A 213 3.82 -15.52 -12.28
C MET A 213 4.60 -16.78 -11.88
N LEU A 214 5.11 -16.78 -10.65
CA LEU A 214 5.71 -17.96 -10.03
C LEU A 214 4.62 -18.83 -9.39
N TRP A 215 4.53 -20.08 -9.83
CA TRP A 215 3.62 -21.09 -9.31
C TRP A 215 4.39 -22.12 -8.49
N GLN A 216 3.76 -22.62 -7.42
CA GLN A 216 4.39 -23.52 -6.46
C GLN A 216 4.78 -24.88 -7.07
N ASP A 217 4.00 -25.34 -8.03
CA ASP A 217 4.07 -26.62 -8.73
C ASP A 217 4.92 -26.59 -10.01
N ILE A 218 5.47 -25.43 -10.39
CA ILE A 218 6.36 -25.29 -11.53
C ILE A 218 7.80 -25.17 -11.07
N ASP A 219 8.70 -25.91 -11.72
CA ASP A 219 10.15 -25.75 -11.60
C ASP A 219 10.64 -24.81 -12.70
N TYR A 220 11.00 -23.58 -12.34
CA TYR A 220 11.51 -22.62 -13.31
C TYR A 220 13.03 -22.75 -13.47
N GLU A 221 13.50 -22.49 -14.68
CA GLU A 221 14.93 -22.30 -14.92
C GLU A 221 15.41 -20.97 -14.33
N ASN A 222 16.71 -20.89 -14.03
CA ASN A 222 17.29 -19.64 -13.54
C ASN A 222 17.32 -18.59 -14.65
N LEU A 223 17.04 -17.34 -14.29
CA LEU A 223 17.26 -16.21 -15.18
C LEU A 223 18.76 -16.08 -15.44
N THR A 224 19.20 -16.28 -16.69
CA THR A 224 20.62 -16.20 -17.07
C THR A 224 21.01 -14.83 -17.63
N LYS A 225 20.04 -14.10 -18.20
CA LYS A 225 20.22 -12.77 -18.79
C LYS A 225 19.24 -11.78 -18.18
N GLY A 226 19.75 -10.64 -17.74
CA GLY A 226 18.96 -9.46 -17.40
C GLY A 226 18.84 -8.50 -18.59
N PRO A 227 18.38 -7.26 -18.33
CA PRO A 227 18.18 -6.26 -19.38
C PRO A 227 19.40 -6.03 -20.27
N ARG A 228 19.14 -5.83 -21.57
CA ARG A 228 20.16 -5.71 -22.63
C ARG A 228 21.11 -6.92 -22.75
N GLY A 229 20.70 -8.09 -22.26
CA GLY A 229 21.48 -9.33 -22.38
C GLY A 229 22.66 -9.43 -21.42
N LYS A 230 22.77 -8.52 -20.44
CA LYS A 230 23.79 -8.60 -19.38
C LYS A 230 23.56 -9.88 -18.54
N PRO A 231 24.61 -10.54 -18.03
CA PRO A 231 24.43 -11.66 -17.11
C PRO A 231 23.55 -11.25 -15.92
N ALA A 232 22.53 -12.05 -15.60
CA ALA A 232 21.71 -11.80 -14.44
C ALA A 232 22.56 -11.98 -13.17
N LYS A 233 22.80 -10.90 -12.43
CA LYS A 233 23.49 -10.96 -11.14
C LYS A 233 22.56 -11.59 -10.11
N GLY A 234 22.66 -12.90 -9.90
CA GLY A 234 22.23 -13.55 -8.65
C GLY A 234 20.78 -14.05 -8.53
N ASN A 235 19.97 -14.12 -9.58
CA ASN A 235 18.57 -14.54 -9.44
C ASN A 235 18.28 -16.02 -9.70
N LYS A 236 17.96 -16.72 -8.60
CA LYS A 236 17.27 -18.02 -8.57
C LYS A 236 15.78 -17.81 -8.28
N LEU A 237 15.04 -17.16 -9.17
CA LEU A 237 13.58 -17.06 -9.04
C LEU A 237 12.93 -18.35 -9.53
N THR A 238 13.18 -19.45 -8.83
CA THR A 238 12.63 -20.76 -9.21
C THR A 238 11.44 -21.20 -8.38
N LYS A 239 11.16 -20.50 -7.27
CA LYS A 239 10.08 -20.83 -6.33
C LYS A 239 9.52 -19.59 -5.63
N ILE A 240 8.24 -19.67 -5.28
CA ILE A 240 7.52 -18.69 -4.46
C ILE A 240 8.07 -18.59 -3.04
N ASP A 241 7.88 -17.45 -2.38
CA ASP A 241 8.02 -17.33 -0.93
C ASP A 241 6.69 -17.65 -0.24
N SER A 242 6.51 -18.91 0.17
CA SER A 242 5.27 -19.37 0.81
C SER A 242 4.99 -18.68 2.15
N LYS A 243 6.02 -18.30 2.90
CA LYS A 243 5.87 -17.57 4.17
C LYS A 243 5.37 -16.15 3.94
N MET A 244 5.81 -15.50 2.86
CA MET A 244 5.26 -14.21 2.44
C MET A 244 3.79 -14.34 2.06
N LEU A 245 3.43 -15.38 1.29
CA LEU A 245 2.04 -15.62 0.88
C LEU A 245 1.13 -15.83 2.10
N ASP A 246 1.54 -16.65 3.06
CA ASP A 246 0.79 -16.89 4.30
C ASP A 246 0.67 -15.62 5.15
N TYR A 247 1.69 -14.76 5.13
CA TYR A 247 1.62 -13.46 5.78
C TYR A 247 0.59 -12.55 5.11
N PHE A 248 0.60 -12.42 3.78
CA PHE A 248 -0.39 -11.62 3.05
C PHE A 248 -1.82 -12.11 3.33
N ARG A 249 -2.04 -13.43 3.32
CA ARG A 249 -3.33 -14.03 3.72
C ARG A 249 -3.75 -13.60 5.13
N SER A 250 -2.82 -13.64 6.09
CA SER A 250 -3.09 -13.25 7.48
C SER A 250 -3.38 -11.75 7.62
N ALA A 251 -2.67 -10.90 6.88
CA ALA A 251 -2.90 -9.45 6.86
C ALA A 251 -4.25 -9.09 6.22
N ILE A 252 -4.64 -9.78 5.15
CA ILE A 252 -5.98 -9.64 4.54
C ILE A 252 -7.06 -10.14 5.51
N ALA A 253 -6.83 -11.25 6.20
CA ALA A 253 -7.77 -11.81 7.15
C ALA A 253 -8.10 -10.82 8.28
N ILE A 254 -7.11 -10.14 8.87
CA ILE A 254 -7.41 -9.13 9.89
C ILE A 254 -8.20 -7.95 9.34
N ARG A 255 -7.90 -7.49 8.12
CA ARG A 255 -8.66 -6.39 7.49
C ARG A 255 -10.13 -6.77 7.30
N ASN A 256 -10.39 -8.02 6.92
CA ASN A 256 -11.76 -8.54 6.77
C ASN A 256 -12.45 -8.77 8.11
N GLN A 257 -11.71 -9.22 9.12
CA GLN A 257 -12.24 -9.46 10.47
C GLN A 257 -12.70 -8.18 11.17
N TYR A 258 -12.01 -7.06 10.97
CA TYR A 258 -12.29 -5.80 11.67
C TYR A 258 -12.80 -4.70 10.72
N PRO A 259 -14.11 -4.41 10.69
CA PRO A 259 -14.70 -3.36 9.86
C PRO A 259 -14.02 -1.98 9.96
N ALA A 260 -13.48 -1.61 11.12
CA ALA A 260 -12.77 -0.34 11.32
C ALA A 260 -11.54 -0.22 10.41
N LEU A 261 -10.88 -1.33 10.05
CA LEU A 261 -9.76 -1.29 9.09
C LEU A 261 -10.22 -0.97 7.67
N ARG A 262 -11.46 -1.28 7.31
CA ARG A 262 -12.03 -1.05 5.98
C ARG A 262 -12.77 0.27 5.85
N ARG A 263 -13.53 0.65 6.88
CA ARG A 263 -14.49 1.77 6.84
C ARG A 263 -14.34 2.76 8.00
N GLY A 264 -13.46 2.48 8.95
CA GLY A 264 -13.23 3.35 10.10
C GLY A 264 -12.39 4.57 9.75
N SER A 265 -12.52 5.61 10.57
CA SER A 265 -11.70 6.81 10.50
C SER A 265 -10.21 6.48 10.61
N PHE A 266 -9.35 7.41 10.24
CA PHE A 266 -7.90 7.30 10.40
C PHE A 266 -7.39 8.56 11.06
N LYS A 267 -6.59 8.40 12.11
CA LYS A 267 -6.00 9.52 12.85
C LYS A 267 -4.61 9.16 13.34
N ILE A 268 -3.63 10.01 13.06
CA ILE A 268 -2.30 9.87 13.65
C ILE A 268 -2.36 10.16 15.16
N LEU A 269 -1.82 9.23 15.95
CA LEU A 269 -1.70 9.33 17.40
C LEU A 269 -0.34 9.89 17.82
N GLY A 270 0.68 9.73 16.98
CA GLY A 270 1.99 10.35 17.17
C GLY A 270 3.06 9.78 16.24
N THR A 271 4.20 10.45 16.21
CA THR A 271 5.35 10.08 15.40
C THR A 271 6.66 10.26 16.19
N HIS A 272 7.71 9.57 15.76
CA HIS A 272 9.06 9.75 16.32
C HIS A 272 10.11 9.61 15.22
N ASP A 273 10.60 10.73 14.67
CA ASP A 273 11.49 10.73 13.50
C ASP A 273 12.80 9.98 13.74
N HIS A 274 13.52 10.31 14.81
CA HIS A 274 14.80 9.67 15.12
C HIS A 274 14.69 8.14 15.38
N HIS A 275 13.49 7.65 15.69
CA HIS A 275 13.22 6.23 15.92
C HIS A 275 12.33 5.61 14.86
N GLN A 276 11.96 6.36 13.82
CA GLN A 276 11.18 5.90 12.67
C GLN A 276 9.90 5.16 13.12
N LEU A 277 9.18 5.76 14.07
CA LEU A 277 7.93 5.25 14.63
C LEU A 277 6.75 6.11 14.19
N ILE A 278 5.65 5.46 13.84
CA ILE A 278 4.36 6.13 13.61
C ILE A 278 3.24 5.29 14.21
N ALA A 279 2.38 5.93 14.99
CA ALA A 279 1.18 5.32 15.54
C ALA A 279 -0.06 6.02 15.02
N TYR A 280 -1.10 5.25 14.72
CA TYR A 280 -2.40 5.75 14.30
C TYR A 280 -3.52 4.83 14.77
N THR A 281 -4.74 5.35 14.76
CA THR A 281 -5.94 4.59 15.13
C THR A 281 -6.90 4.46 13.97
N ARG A 282 -7.66 3.36 13.97
CA ARG A 282 -8.80 3.10 13.10
C ARG A 282 -10.04 2.90 13.95
N GLU A 283 -11.08 3.71 13.72
CA GLU A 283 -12.29 3.72 14.55
C GLU A 283 -13.57 3.65 13.73
N LEU A 284 -14.48 2.73 14.09
CA LEU A 284 -15.82 2.64 13.53
C LEU A 284 -16.82 2.26 14.62
N GLY A 285 -17.69 3.20 14.99
CA GLY A 285 -18.63 3.00 16.09
C GLY A 285 -17.89 2.69 17.39
N GLN A 286 -18.12 1.50 17.97
CA GLN A 286 -17.44 1.03 19.18
C GLN A 286 -16.14 0.25 18.90
N GLU A 287 -15.83 -0.04 17.64
CA GLU A 287 -14.60 -0.74 17.27
C GLU A 287 -13.45 0.25 17.11
N GLN A 288 -12.44 0.15 17.97
CA GLN A 288 -11.22 0.94 17.90
C GLN A 288 -10.00 0.03 17.86
N LEU A 289 -9.12 0.28 16.89
CA LEU A 289 -7.85 -0.39 16.70
C LEU A 289 -6.71 0.62 16.74
N VAL A 290 -5.59 0.21 17.29
CA VAL A 290 -4.35 1.00 17.35
C VAL A 290 -3.29 0.27 16.53
N VAL A 291 -2.65 0.98 15.61
CA VAL A 291 -1.54 0.47 14.82
C VAL A 291 -0.28 1.25 15.18
N LEU A 292 0.81 0.55 15.45
CA LEU A 292 2.15 1.14 15.63
C LEU A 292 3.09 0.49 14.62
N LEU A 293 3.75 1.29 13.80
CA LEU A 293 4.80 0.84 12.88
C LEU A 293 6.16 1.24 13.44
N ASN A 294 7.05 0.27 13.60
CA ASN A 294 8.46 0.50 13.92
C ASN A 294 9.31 0.15 12.71
N ARG A 295 9.81 1.17 12.01
CA ARG A 295 10.71 0.97 10.86
C ARG A 295 12.19 0.92 11.25
N SER A 296 12.51 1.11 12.53
CA SER A 296 13.90 1.08 13.05
C SER A 296 14.45 -0.33 13.25
N PRO A 297 15.79 -0.49 13.32
CA PRO A 297 16.44 -1.78 13.52
C PRO A 297 16.40 -2.30 14.95
N SER A 298 15.77 -1.59 15.88
CA SER A 298 15.78 -1.92 17.30
C SER A 298 14.36 -2.02 17.85
N THR A 299 14.17 -2.80 18.90
CA THR A 299 12.95 -2.74 19.70
C THR A 299 12.78 -1.33 20.25
N ARG A 300 11.57 -0.79 20.15
CA ARG A 300 11.25 0.58 20.59
C ARG A 300 10.02 0.59 21.47
N THR A 301 9.85 1.69 22.17
CA THR A 301 8.61 2.01 22.86
C THR A 301 8.10 3.37 22.37
N MET A 302 6.78 3.53 22.40
CA MET A 302 6.13 4.79 22.08
C MET A 302 5.10 5.11 23.17
N LYS A 303 5.11 6.36 23.63
CA LYS A 303 4.10 6.89 24.54
C LYS A 303 2.97 7.50 23.72
N ILE A 304 1.74 7.12 24.04
CA ILE A 304 0.53 7.67 23.46
C ILE A 304 -0.30 8.28 24.61
N PRO A 305 -0.60 9.59 24.58
CA PRO A 305 -1.38 10.23 25.63
C PRO A 305 -2.76 9.58 25.83
N LEU A 306 -3.33 9.72 27.03
CA LEU A 306 -4.73 9.41 27.27
C LEU A 306 -5.65 10.56 26.85
N GLY A 307 -6.91 10.25 26.51
CA GLY A 307 -7.97 11.23 26.26
C GLY A 307 -8.23 11.52 24.78
N GLU A 308 -8.93 12.62 24.49
CA GLU A 308 -9.48 12.92 23.15
C GLU A 308 -8.46 12.92 22.00
N ARG A 309 -7.20 13.24 22.30
CA ARG A 309 -6.12 13.27 21.30
C ARG A 309 -5.32 11.97 21.23
N GLY A 310 -5.62 11.01 22.09
CA GLY A 310 -4.86 9.76 22.18
C GLY A 310 -5.78 8.56 22.37
N LEU A 311 -5.50 7.72 23.37
CA LEU A 311 -6.23 6.48 23.61
C LEU A 311 -7.15 6.57 24.84
N PRO A 312 -8.18 5.71 24.94
CA PRO A 312 -9.09 5.74 26.07
C PRO A 312 -8.39 5.59 27.42
N SER A 313 -8.89 6.36 28.39
CA SER A 313 -8.43 6.35 29.77
C SER A 313 -8.91 5.14 30.55
N ASN A 314 -9.83 4.32 30.03
CA ASN A 314 -10.31 3.06 30.62
C ASN A 314 -10.18 1.93 29.60
N GLY A 315 -10.22 0.68 30.07
CA GLY A 315 -10.09 -0.49 29.20
C GLY A 315 -8.66 -1.03 29.06
N LYS A 316 -8.52 -2.01 28.15
CA LYS A 316 -7.27 -2.74 27.88
C LYS A 316 -6.91 -2.69 26.40
N LEU A 317 -5.61 -2.67 26.10
CA LEU A 317 -5.09 -2.86 24.75
C LEU A 317 -4.68 -4.31 24.55
N GLN A 318 -5.48 -5.06 23.79
CA GLN A 318 -5.21 -6.45 23.45
C GLN A 318 -4.42 -6.53 22.14
N PRO A 319 -3.18 -7.04 22.13
CA PRO A 319 -2.48 -7.34 20.88
C PRO A 319 -3.26 -8.38 20.06
N ILE A 320 -3.48 -8.09 18.78
CA ILE A 320 -4.23 -8.99 17.88
C ILE A 320 -3.45 -9.36 16.61
N PHE A 321 -2.44 -8.58 16.22
CA PHE A 321 -1.64 -8.85 15.03
C PHE A 321 -0.24 -8.26 15.13
N ALA A 322 0.75 -8.92 14.54
CA ALA A 322 2.11 -8.39 14.40
C ALA A 322 2.72 -8.81 13.04
N SER A 323 3.39 -7.88 12.36
CA SER A 323 3.90 -8.12 10.99
C SER A 323 5.10 -9.07 10.94
N ASN A 324 5.98 -8.97 11.94
CA ASN A 324 7.30 -9.60 11.95
C ASN A 324 7.59 -10.39 13.23
N SER A 325 6.59 -10.56 14.08
CA SER A 325 6.63 -11.32 15.32
C SER A 325 5.24 -11.92 15.60
N LYS A 326 5.05 -12.52 16.77
CA LYS A 326 3.71 -12.94 17.21
C LYS A 326 3.03 -11.83 18.05
N PRO A 327 1.69 -11.72 18.06
CA PRO A 327 0.98 -10.69 18.82
C PRO A 327 1.37 -10.66 20.30
N GLU A 328 1.68 -11.80 20.92
CA GLU A 328 2.05 -11.91 22.33
C GLU A 328 3.43 -11.29 22.65
N THR A 329 4.20 -10.91 21.64
CA THR A 329 5.47 -10.17 21.81
C THR A 329 5.24 -8.66 21.95
N LEU A 330 4.08 -8.18 21.52
CA LEU A 330 3.71 -6.78 21.66
C LEU A 330 3.41 -6.47 23.13
N ARG A 331 3.82 -5.29 23.60
CA ARG A 331 3.66 -4.88 24.99
C ARG A 331 2.80 -3.62 25.05
N SER A 332 1.91 -3.56 26.02
CA SER A 332 1.13 -2.37 26.34
C SER A 332 1.14 -2.22 27.86
N LYS A 333 1.49 -1.02 28.35
CA LYS A 333 1.43 -0.67 29.77
C LYS A 333 0.79 0.69 29.90
N LYS A 334 -0.26 0.78 30.71
CA LYS A 334 -0.90 2.05 31.06
C LYS A 334 -0.17 2.71 32.22
N THR A 335 -0.09 4.03 32.17
CA THR A 335 0.43 4.90 33.25
C THR A 335 -0.63 5.93 33.62
N ALA A 336 -0.30 6.87 34.50
CA ALA A 336 -1.23 7.93 34.89
C ALA A 336 -1.68 8.79 33.70
N ASN A 337 -0.78 9.03 32.73
CA ASN A 337 -1.01 9.98 31.63
C ASN A 337 -0.95 9.36 30.24
N ASP A 338 -0.32 8.18 30.09
CA ASP A 338 -0.02 7.59 28.78
C ASP A 338 -0.25 6.07 28.74
N TRP A 339 -0.52 5.57 27.53
CA TRP A 339 -0.19 4.20 27.13
C TRP A 339 1.24 4.13 26.61
N ILE A 340 2.02 3.19 27.14
CA ILE A 340 3.36 2.84 26.64
C ILE A 340 3.24 1.56 25.81
N LEU A 341 3.43 1.68 24.50
CA LEU A 341 3.42 0.57 23.55
C LEU A 341 4.84 0.13 23.25
N GLY A 342 5.16 -1.13 23.48
CA GLY A 342 6.45 -1.75 23.13
C GLY A 342 6.32 -2.60 21.89
N ILE A 343 7.25 -2.40 20.95
CA ILE A 343 7.21 -3.02 19.62
C ILE A 343 8.61 -3.49 19.18
N PRO A 344 8.76 -4.74 18.68
CA PRO A 344 10.05 -5.23 18.18
C PRO A 344 10.58 -4.45 16.98
N ALA A 345 11.87 -4.63 16.68
CA ALA A 345 12.51 -4.06 15.49
C ALA A 345 11.75 -4.40 14.21
N ARG A 346 11.68 -3.44 13.27
CA ARG A 346 11.03 -3.61 11.96
C ARG A 346 9.67 -4.29 12.03
N THR A 347 8.86 -4.00 13.04
CA THR A 347 7.59 -4.67 13.26
C THR A 347 6.47 -3.65 13.27
N GLY A 348 5.34 -4.01 12.69
CA GLY A 348 4.07 -3.33 12.86
C GLY A 348 3.19 -4.16 13.78
N GLY A 349 2.53 -3.51 14.73
CA GLY A 349 1.66 -4.15 15.70
C GLY A 349 0.26 -3.56 15.65
N VAL A 350 -0.75 -4.40 15.87
CA VAL A 350 -2.14 -3.98 15.98
C VAL A 350 -2.69 -4.40 17.33
N TRP A 351 -3.28 -3.46 18.05
CA TRP A 351 -4.01 -3.69 19.29
C TRP A 351 -5.49 -3.37 19.08
N LYS A 352 -6.36 -4.21 19.62
CA LYS A 352 -7.77 -3.88 19.82
C LYS A 352 -7.94 -3.19 21.16
N VAL A 353 -8.69 -2.08 21.15
CA VAL A 353 -9.13 -1.44 22.39
C VAL A 353 -10.35 -2.21 22.90
N ILE A 354 -10.26 -2.71 24.13
CA ILE A 354 -11.34 -3.39 24.83
C ILE A 354 -11.82 -2.44 25.92
N SER A 355 -12.99 -1.83 25.71
CA SER A 355 -13.70 -1.07 26.74
C SER A 355 -14.11 -2.00 27.88
N GLU A 356 -14.13 -1.47 29.10
CA GLU A 356 -14.65 -2.18 30.29
C GLU A 356 -16.17 -2.24 30.32
#